data_AF-E2AIP1-F1
#
_entry.id   AF-E2AIP1-F1
#
_cell.length_a   1.000
_cell.length_b   1.000
_cell.length_c   1.000
_cell.angle_alpha   90.00
_cell.angle_beta   90.00
_cell.angle_gamma   90.00
#
_symmetry.space_group_name_H-M   'P 1'
#
loop_
_entity.id
_entity.type
_entity.pdbx_description
1 polymer ?
#
loop_
_entity_poly.entity_id
_entity_poly.type
_entity_poly.pdbx_seq_one_letter_code
_entity_poly.pdbx_strand_id
1 'polypeptide(L)' 'PYYIILSENNKICYVRQDDISLCLPREINNIEIGRFFYKFQGTHYVPNKYLEQNYPSD' A
#
# COMPACT_ATOMS: atom_id res chain seq x y z
N PRO A 1 2.01 7.95 14.19
CA PRO A 1 2.84 7.34 13.11
C PRO A 1 2.57 8.03 11.78
N TYR A 2 3.48 7.91 10.82
CA TYR A 2 3.25 8.39 9.45
C TYR A 2 3.35 7.20 8.50
N TYR A 3 2.54 7.25 7.45
CA TYR A 3 2.50 6.22 6.41
C TYR A 3 2.88 6.81 5.06
N ILE A 4 3.52 5.96 4.25
CA ILE A 4 3.64 6.18 2.82
C ILE A 4 2.40 5.56 2.18
N ILE A 5 1.61 6.37 1.48
CA ILE A 5 0.41 5.92 0.76
C ILE A 5 0.69 5.97 -0.73
N LEU A 6 0.53 4.82 -1.38
CA LEU A 6 0.37 4.72 -2.83
C LEU A 6 -1.07 5.12 -3.16
N SER A 7 -1.26 6.13 -4.00
CA SER A 7 -2.60 6.56 -4.45
C SER A 7 -2.71 6.49 -5.98
N GLU A 8 -3.92 6.73 -6.49
CA GLU A 8 -4.18 6.83 -7.92
C GLU A 8 -3.26 7.81 -8.65
N ASN A 9 -3.15 7.66 -9.97
CA ASN A 9 -2.37 8.53 -10.86
C ASN A 9 -0.86 8.56 -10.50
N ASN A 10 -0.33 7.41 -10.07
CA ASN A 10 1.09 7.22 -9.73
C ASN A 10 1.61 8.16 -8.62
N LYS A 11 0.71 8.66 -7.77
CA LYS A 11 1.08 9.55 -6.67
C LYS A 11 1.49 8.73 -5.45
N ILE A 12 2.49 9.24 -4.74
CA ILE A 12 2.93 8.74 -3.43
C ILE A 12 2.84 9.90 -2.45
N CYS A 13 2.15 9.67 -1.34
CA CYS A 13 1.92 10.65 -0.29
C CYS A 13 2.55 10.18 1.01
N TYR A 14 3.01 11.12 1.83
CA TYR A 14 3.41 10.87 3.21
C TYR A 14 2.43 11.57 4.13
N VAL A 15 1.68 10.80 4.91
CA VAL A 15 0.54 11.31 5.70
C VAL A 15 0.57 10.78 7.12
N ARG A 16 0.00 11.54 8.06
CA ARG A 16 -0.16 11.08 9.45
C ARG A 16 -1.25 10.03 9.51
N GLN A 17 -1.10 9.07 10.41
CA GLN A 17 -2.11 8.06 10.69
C GLN A 17 -3.48 8.66 11.00
N ASP A 18 -3.52 9.75 11.75
CA ASP A 18 -4.75 10.42 12.19
C ASP A 18 -5.52 11.06 11.03
N ASP A 19 -4.86 11.28 9.89
CA ASP A 19 -5.46 11.86 8.68
C ASP A 19 -5.97 10.77 7.71
N ILE A 20 -5.90 9.49 8.08
CA ILE A 20 -6.30 8.35 7.25
C ILE A 20 -7.59 7.73 7.80
N SER A 21 -8.56 7.49 6.93
CA SER A 21 -9.79 6.76 7.25
C SER A 21 -9.84 5.43 6.51
N LEU A 22 -10.48 4.43 7.11
CA LEU A 22 -10.81 3.18 6.41
C LEU A 22 -11.72 3.44 5.22
N CYS A 23 -11.49 2.71 4.14
CA CYS A 23 -12.32 2.73 2.93
C CYS A 23 -12.69 1.32 2.52
N LEU A 24 -13.62 1.21 1.56
CA LEU A 24 -13.91 -0.07 0.94
C LEU A 24 -12.68 -0.56 0.15
N PRO A 25 -12.34 -1.85 0.22
CA PRO A 25 -11.24 -2.40 -0.57
C PRO A 25 -11.39 -2.10 -2.05
N ARG A 26 -10.31 -1.61 -2.66
CA ARG A 26 -10.26 -1.32 -4.09
C ARG A 26 -8.84 -1.48 -4.61
N GLU A 27 -8.73 -2.00 -5.83
CA GLU A 27 -7.50 -1.83 -6.60
C GLU A 27 -7.29 -0.36 -6.94
N ILE A 28 -6.04 0.08 -6.81
CA ILE A 28 -5.57 1.39 -7.24
C ILE A 28 -4.68 1.24 -8.47
N ASN A 29 -4.73 2.22 -9.37
CA ASN A 29 -3.86 2.25 -10.53
C ASN A 29 -2.61 3.09 -10.22
N ASN A 30 -1.53 2.41 -9.82
CA ASN A 30 -0.25 3.03 -9.53
C ASN A 30 0.90 2.13 -9.97
N ILE A 31 1.79 2.65 -10.82
CA ILE A 31 2.94 1.92 -11.38
C ILE A 31 3.93 1.43 -10.32
N GLU A 32 3.99 2.09 -9.17
CA GLU A 32 4.91 1.76 -8.08
C GLU A 32 4.40 0.57 -7.24
N ILE A 33 3.17 0.08 -7.45
CA ILE A 33 2.62 -1.06 -6.70
C ILE A 33 3.55 -2.27 -6.79
N GLY A 34 4.04 -2.60 -8.00
CA GLY A 34 4.90 -3.78 -8.21
C GLY A 34 6.22 -3.73 -7.45
N ARG A 35 6.66 -2.53 -7.03
CA ARG A 35 7.86 -2.33 -6.22
C ARG A 35 7.68 -2.87 -4.79
N PHE A 36 6.45 -2.89 -4.28
CA PHE A 36 6.15 -3.23 -2.89
C PHE A 36 5.25 -4.46 -2.75
N PHE A 37 4.33 -4.66 -3.70
CA PHE A 37 3.26 -5.64 -3.62
C PHE A 37 3.22 -6.52 -4.87
N TYR A 38 2.77 -7.76 -4.70
CA TYR A 38 2.67 -8.75 -5.78
C TYR A 38 1.32 -8.72 -6.50
N LYS A 39 0.21 -8.68 -5.75
CA LYS A 39 -1.15 -8.69 -6.30
C LYS A 39 -2.17 -8.16 -5.30
N PHE A 40 -3.33 -7.76 -5.78
CA PHE A 40 -4.51 -7.55 -4.93
C PHE A 40 -5.28 -8.86 -4.71
N GLN A 41 -5.78 -9.08 -3.50
CA GLN A 41 -6.56 -10.27 -3.12
C GLN A 41 -8.02 -9.94 -2.77
N GLY A 42 -8.55 -8.84 -3.31
CA GLY A 42 -9.92 -8.42 -3.08
C GLY A 42 -10.09 -7.53 -1.86
N THR A 43 -9.38 -7.81 -0.76
CA THR A 43 -9.44 -7.00 0.47
C THR A 43 -8.20 -6.15 0.71
N HIS A 44 -7.03 -6.62 0.29
CA HIS A 44 -5.73 -5.97 0.51
C HIS A 44 -4.73 -6.38 -0.58
N TYR A 45 -3.60 -5.68 -0.63
CA TYR A 45 -2.46 -6.05 -1.46
C TYR A 45 -1.55 -7.01 -0.72
N VAL A 46 -1.11 -8.07 -1.40
CA VAL A 46 -0.15 -9.04 -0.87
C VAL A 46 1.25 -8.46 -0.99
N PRO A 47 2.04 -8.41 0.10
CA PRO A 47 3.44 -8.00 0.08
C PRO A 47 4.23 -8.80 -0.96
N ASN A 48 5.20 -8.16 -1.61
CA ASN A 48 6.22 -8.92 -2.33
C ASN A 48 7.26 -9.48 -1.35
N LYS A 49 8.12 -10.39 -1.83
CA LYS A 49 9.14 -11.04 -1.00
C LYS A 49 10.08 -10.06 -0.30
N TYR A 50 10.36 -8.91 -0.93
CA TYR A 50 11.21 -7.89 -0.35
C TYR A 50 10.53 -7.25 0.86
N LEU A 51 9.26 -6.84 0.73
CA LEU A 51 8.52 -6.23 1.83
C LEU A 51 8.29 -7.23 2.97
N GLU A 52 7.90 -8.48 2.65
CA GLU A 52 7.71 -9.57 3.62
C GLU A 52 8.97 -9.84 4.47
N GLN A 53 10.17 -9.76 3.86
CA GLN A 53 11.43 -9.97 4.60
C GLN A 53 11.81 -8.80 5.49
N ASN A 54 11.55 -7.56 5.06
CA ASN A 54 11.94 -6.37 5.81
C ASN A 54 10.90 -6.02 6.90
N TYR A 55 9.65 -6.43 6.70
CA TYR A 55 8.51 -6.14 7.57
C TYR A 55 7.69 -7.42 7.85
N PRO A 56 8.26 -8.43 8.51
CA PRO A 56 7.60 -9.73 8.69
C PRO A 56 6.45 -9.73 9.71
N SER A 57 6.23 -8.60 10.41
CA SER A 57 5.19 -8.44 11.43
C SER A 57 4.10 -7.46 11.03
N ASP A 58 4.21 -6.86 9.84
CA ASP A 58 3.14 -6.11 9.19
C ASP A 58 2.17 -7.08 8.50
#